data_AF-A0A7Y3AUX1-F1
#
_entry.id   AF-A0A7Y3AUX1-F1
#
_cell.length_a   1.000
_cell.length_b   1.000
_cell.length_c   1.000
_cell.angle_alpha   90.00
_cell.angle_beta   90.00
_cell.angle_gamma   90.00
#
_symmetry.space_group_name_H-M   'P 1'
#
loop_
_entity.id
_entity.type
_entity.pdbx_description
1 polymer ?
#
loop_
_entity_poly.entity_id
_entity_poly.type
_entity_poly.pdbx_seq_one_letter_code
_entity_poly.pdbx_strand_id
1 'polypeptide(L)'
;MKHLVGISRVIVGILFIISGFIKLNDPVGFSFKLEEYFSQGVLDLPFLMPYALAISIFVVIFEVVLGVFLIMGYNKRFTLWSLLLMILFFTFLTFYSAYFNKVTDCGCFGDAIKLTPWESFTKDVVLLGLILILYFGRRHIKPFFSLRARQIVALASVILCIIYGNYVLNHLPVIDFRAYKIGANIEAGMEVPEDAPKAVFEYAWKFDVNGEEKVLVTNG
;
A
#
# COMPACT_ATOMS: atom_id res chain seq x y z
N MET A 1 -8.63 -22.40 17.76
CA MET A 1 -7.64 -21.36 18.16
C MET A 1 -6.22 -21.61 17.66
N LYS A 2 -5.55 -22.73 17.99
CA LYS A 2 -4.15 -22.98 17.55
C LYS A 2 -3.97 -23.02 16.02
N HIS A 3 -4.80 -23.80 15.32
CA HIS A 3 -4.75 -23.90 13.85
C HIS A 3 -5.11 -22.57 13.18
N LEU A 4 -6.16 -21.89 13.68
CA LEU A 4 -6.56 -20.57 13.19
C LEU A 4 -5.41 -19.55 13.28
N VAL A 5 -4.74 -19.45 14.44
CA VAL A 5 -3.57 -18.57 14.63
C VAL A 5 -2.40 -18.97 13.72
N GLY A 6 -2.17 -20.27 13.52
CA GLY A 6 -1.13 -20.76 12.62
C GLY A 6 -1.37 -20.37 11.16
N ILE A 7 -2.60 -20.59 10.67
CA ILE A 7 -3.01 -20.25 9.30
C ILE A 7 -2.98 -18.72 9.11
N SER A 8 -3.61 -17.96 10.01
CA SER A 8 -3.59 -16.49 9.95
C SER A 8 -2.17 -15.94 9.96
N ARG A 9 -1.25 -16.55 10.72
CA ARG A 9 0.16 -16.12 10.80
C ARG A 9 0.87 -16.28 9.47
N VAL A 10 0.68 -17.41 8.80
CA VAL A 10 1.28 -17.69 7.49
C VAL A 10 0.68 -16.77 6.43
N ILE A 11 -0.65 -16.64 6.39
CA ILE A 11 -1.35 -15.77 5.43
C ILE A 11 -0.92 -14.31 5.60
N VAL A 12 -1.05 -13.75 6.80
CA VAL A 12 -0.68 -12.35 7.06
C VAL A 12 0.81 -12.13 6.82
N GLY A 13 1.66 -13.06 7.24
CA GLY A 13 3.11 -12.95 7.05
C GLY A 13 3.50 -12.93 5.57
N ILE A 14 2.95 -13.85 4.77
CA ILE A 14 3.21 -13.91 3.33
C ILE A 14 2.66 -12.66 2.62
N LEU A 15 1.45 -12.24 2.96
CA LEU A 15 0.84 -11.04 2.35
C LEU A 15 1.67 -9.78 2.61
N PHE A 16 2.17 -9.58 3.83
CA PHE A 16 3.04 -8.46 4.16
C PHE A 16 4.40 -8.54 3.43
N ILE A 17 5.00 -9.73 3.34
CA ILE A 17 6.25 -9.91 2.58
C ILE A 17 6.04 -9.59 1.10
N ILE A 18 4.99 -10.11 0.48
CA ILE A 18 4.70 -9.88 -0.95
C ILE A 18 4.36 -8.41 -1.20
N SER A 19 3.44 -7.84 -0.42
CA SER A 19 3.05 -6.42 -0.49
C SER A 19 4.25 -5.50 -0.35
N GLY A 20 5.05 -5.70 0.70
CA GLY A 20 6.27 -4.93 0.92
C GLY A 20 7.32 -5.15 -0.18
N PHE A 21 7.51 -6.38 -0.67
CA PHE A 21 8.49 -6.65 -1.73
C PHE A 21 8.12 -5.95 -3.04
N ILE A 22 6.84 -5.96 -3.43
CA ILE A 22 6.39 -5.29 -4.64
C ILE A 22 6.58 -3.77 -4.52
N LYS A 23 6.26 -3.18 -3.36
CA LYS A 23 6.55 -1.76 -3.10
C LYS A 23 8.05 -1.47 -3.08
N LEU A 24 8.89 -2.40 -2.61
CA LEU A 24 10.34 -2.22 -2.54
C LEU A 24 11.00 -2.30 -3.92
N ASN A 25 10.34 -3.00 -4.86
CA ASN A 25 10.73 -3.07 -6.26
C ASN A 25 10.41 -1.76 -7.01
N ASP A 26 9.52 -0.90 -6.50
CA ASP A 26 9.34 0.48 -6.98
C ASP A 26 9.01 1.45 -5.81
N PRO A 27 10.01 1.83 -5.00
CA PRO A 27 9.80 2.69 -3.84
C PRO A 27 9.53 4.15 -4.23
N VAL A 28 9.89 4.54 -5.46
CA VAL A 28 9.63 5.88 -6.01
C VAL A 28 8.16 6.00 -6.42
N GLY A 29 7.60 4.98 -7.07
CA GLY A 29 6.16 4.92 -7.34
C GLY A 29 5.33 5.03 -6.06
N PHE A 30 5.74 4.30 -5.00
CA PHE A 30 5.08 4.39 -3.70
C PHE A 30 5.27 5.75 -3.01
N SER A 31 6.41 6.45 -3.22
CA SER A 31 6.61 7.77 -2.63
C SER A 31 5.68 8.83 -3.20
N PHE A 32 5.37 8.79 -4.50
CA PHE A 32 4.37 9.71 -5.07
C PHE A 32 2.99 9.55 -4.43
N LYS A 33 2.59 8.32 -4.10
CA LYS A 33 1.35 8.08 -3.35
C LYS A 33 1.41 8.71 -1.95
N LEU A 34 2.53 8.58 -1.25
CA LEU A 34 2.71 9.24 0.04
C LEU A 34 2.70 10.77 -0.07
N GLU A 35 3.27 11.34 -1.12
CA GLU A 35 3.20 12.79 -1.39
C GLU A 35 1.75 13.25 -1.61
N GLU A 36 0.95 12.50 -2.38
CA GLU A 36 -0.49 12.75 -2.54
C GLU A 36 -1.21 12.73 -1.20
N TYR A 37 -0.90 11.78 -0.31
CA TYR A 37 -1.46 11.73 1.06
C TYR A 37 -1.00 12.90 1.94
N PHE A 38 0.23 13.38 1.80
CA PHE A 38 0.76 14.52 2.56
C PHE A 38 0.31 15.87 2.02
N SER A 39 -0.27 15.92 0.82
CA SER A 39 -0.78 17.13 0.20
C SER A 39 -1.89 17.80 1.02
N GLN A 40 -2.14 19.08 0.73
CA GLN A 40 -3.18 19.90 1.37
C GLN A 40 -4.61 19.35 1.18
N GLY A 41 -4.79 18.48 0.17
CA GLY A 41 -6.08 17.87 -0.13
C GLY A 41 -6.43 16.65 0.73
N VAL A 42 -5.51 16.15 1.56
CA VAL A 42 -5.68 14.91 2.35
C VAL A 42 -5.29 15.10 3.82
N LEU A 43 -4.00 15.10 4.15
CA LEU A 43 -3.51 15.26 5.54
C LEU A 43 -3.03 16.68 5.87
N ASP A 44 -2.80 17.52 4.86
CA ASP A 44 -2.26 18.87 5.02
C ASP A 44 -0.93 18.90 5.79
N LEU A 45 -0.01 18.00 5.42
CA LEU A 45 1.33 17.88 6.00
C LEU A 45 2.43 18.12 4.94
N PRO A 46 2.45 19.29 4.27
CA PRO A 46 3.36 19.55 3.15
C PRO A 46 4.85 19.45 3.53
N PHE A 47 5.19 19.65 4.81
CA PHE A 47 6.57 19.50 5.30
C PHE A 47 7.10 18.06 5.19
N LEU A 48 6.24 17.04 5.07
CA LEU A 48 6.63 15.64 4.89
C LEU A 48 6.87 15.26 3.43
N MET A 49 6.38 16.05 2.46
CA MET A 49 6.52 15.74 1.03
C MET A 49 7.99 15.56 0.60
N PRO A 50 8.96 16.43 0.98
CA PRO A 50 10.36 16.23 0.62
C PRO A 50 10.97 14.95 1.20
N TYR A 51 10.38 14.42 2.27
CA TYR A 51 10.82 13.20 2.95
C TYR A 51 10.04 11.96 2.51
N ALA A 52 9.08 12.08 1.60
CA ALA A 52 8.19 10.99 1.21
C ALA A 52 8.94 9.77 0.65
N LEU A 53 10.01 9.98 -0.13
CA LEU A 53 10.87 8.89 -0.61
C LEU A 53 11.56 8.15 0.53
N ALA A 54 12.12 8.87 1.49
CA ALA A 54 12.78 8.26 2.65
C ALA A 54 11.79 7.49 3.53
N ILE A 55 10.59 8.05 3.73
CA ILE A 55 9.50 7.41 4.48
C ILE A 55 8.99 6.16 3.74
N SER A 56 8.81 6.24 2.42
CA SER A 56 8.44 5.12 1.54
C SER A 56 9.39 3.94 1.74
N ILE A 57 10.69 4.16 1.55
CA ILE A 57 11.71 3.13 1.70
C ILE A 57 11.68 2.53 3.11
N PHE A 58 11.61 3.37 4.15
CA PHE A 58 11.58 2.91 5.52
C PHE A 58 10.36 2.03 5.82
N VAL A 59 9.16 2.50 5.49
CA VAL A 59 7.90 1.80 5.77
C VAL A 59 7.83 0.48 5.02
N VAL A 60 8.29 0.45 3.77
CA VAL A 60 8.28 -0.74 2.92
C VAL A 60 9.27 -1.80 3.42
N ILE A 61 10.50 -1.41 3.76
CA ILE A 61 11.47 -2.34 4.37
C ILE A 61 10.91 -2.87 5.69
N PHE A 62 10.31 -1.99 6.49
CA PHE A 62 9.69 -2.38 7.75
C PHE A 62 8.54 -3.38 7.56
N GLU A 63 7.71 -3.21 6.53
CA GLU A 63 6.62 -4.12 6.17
C GLU A 63 7.14 -5.53 5.87
N VAL A 64 8.16 -5.65 4.99
CA VAL A 64 8.77 -6.95 4.65
C VAL A 64 9.37 -7.61 5.89
N VAL A 65 10.15 -6.86 6.66
CA VAL A 65 10.83 -7.35 7.86
C VAL A 65 9.82 -7.82 8.91
N LEU A 66 8.73 -7.08 9.13
CA LEU A 66 7.67 -7.50 10.04
C LEU A 66 6.95 -8.77 9.58
N GLY A 67 6.72 -8.91 8.26
CA GLY A 67 6.18 -10.14 7.68
C GLY A 67 7.08 -11.34 7.96
N VAL A 68 8.39 -11.20 7.76
CA VAL A 68 9.40 -12.24 8.10
C VAL A 68 9.39 -12.52 9.61
N PHE A 69 9.36 -11.49 10.45
CA PHE A 69 9.34 -11.66 11.91
C PHE A 69 8.10 -12.41 12.37
N LEU A 70 6.95 -12.15 11.75
CA LEU A 70 5.69 -12.83 12.06
C LEU A 70 5.79 -14.32 11.70
N ILE A 71 6.27 -14.66 10.50
CA ILE A 71 6.46 -16.05 10.08
C ILE A 71 7.45 -16.77 10.99
N MET A 72 8.57 -16.13 11.34
CA MET A 72 9.59 -16.72 12.22
C MET A 72 9.17 -16.77 13.70
N GLY A 73 8.20 -15.95 14.10
CA GLY A 73 7.77 -15.81 15.49
C GLY A 73 8.83 -15.11 16.34
N TYR A 74 9.58 -14.20 15.72
CA TYR A 74 10.56 -13.37 16.38
C TYR A 74 9.84 -12.26 17.17
N ASN A 75 10.29 -12.00 18.40
CA ASN A 75 9.78 -10.96 19.30
C ASN A 75 8.27 -10.63 19.16
N LYS A 76 7.41 -11.64 19.33
CA LYS A 76 5.96 -11.59 19.04
C LYS A 76 5.21 -10.35 19.56
N ARG A 77 5.59 -9.81 20.72
CA ARG A 77 4.93 -8.62 21.29
C ARG A 77 5.21 -7.38 20.45
N PHE A 78 6.47 -7.18 20.05
CA PHE A 78 6.87 -6.10 19.17
C PHE A 78 6.22 -6.25 17.80
N THR A 79 6.38 -7.42 17.16
CA THR A 79 5.86 -7.66 15.81
C THR A 79 4.35 -7.44 15.71
N LEU A 80 3.56 -7.99 16.65
CA LEU A 80 2.10 -7.82 16.61
C LEU A 80 1.66 -6.37 16.87
N TRP A 81 2.34 -5.65 17.77
CA TRP A 81 2.02 -4.24 18.01
C TRP A 81 2.38 -3.37 16.81
N SER A 82 3.55 -3.58 16.21
CA SER A 82 3.99 -2.85 15.03
C SER A 82 3.10 -3.15 13.82
N LEU A 83 2.72 -4.42 13.60
CA LEU A 83 1.77 -4.79 12.55
C LEU A 83 0.42 -4.13 12.74
N LEU A 84 -0.10 -4.10 13.97
CA LEU A 84 -1.39 -3.49 14.28
C LEU A 84 -1.35 -1.98 14.04
N LEU A 85 -0.30 -1.30 14.49
CA LEU A 85 -0.14 0.13 14.24
C LEU A 85 -0.05 0.44 12.74
N MET A 86 0.74 -0.35 12.00
CA MET A 86 0.96 -0.13 10.58
C MET A 86 -0.31 -0.38 9.76
N ILE A 87 -1.05 -1.47 10.04
CA ILE A 87 -2.31 -1.75 9.34
C ILE A 87 -3.38 -0.73 9.70
N LEU A 88 -3.45 -0.25 10.94
CA LEU A 88 -4.41 0.78 11.35
C LEU A 88 -4.13 2.10 10.63
N PHE A 89 -2.85 2.48 10.52
CA PHE A 89 -2.41 3.63 9.75
C PHE A 89 -2.80 3.50 8.26
N PHE A 90 -2.47 2.37 7.61
CA PHE A 90 -2.84 2.16 6.21
C PHE A 90 -4.35 2.08 6.00
N THR A 91 -5.08 1.43 6.90
CA THR A 91 -6.55 1.37 6.86
C THR A 91 -7.16 2.76 6.93
N PHE A 92 -6.59 3.66 7.74
CA PHE A 92 -7.03 5.05 7.80
C PHE A 92 -6.77 5.80 6.49
N LEU A 93 -5.58 5.64 5.90
CA LEU A 93 -5.24 6.26 4.61
C LEU A 93 -6.14 5.73 3.47
N THR A 94 -6.32 4.41 3.40
CA THR A 94 -7.15 3.78 2.36
C THR A 94 -8.63 4.11 2.52
N PHE A 95 -9.13 4.20 3.77
CA PHE A 95 -10.47 4.71 4.04
C PHE A 95 -10.66 6.14 3.56
N TYR A 96 -9.70 7.04 3.87
CA TYR A 96 -9.77 8.43 3.43
C TYR A 96 -9.83 8.52 1.90
N SER A 97 -8.97 7.76 1.21
CA SER A 97 -8.99 7.68 -0.26
C SER A 97 -10.30 7.15 -0.82
N ALA A 98 -10.88 6.13 -0.19
CA ALA A 98 -12.15 5.54 -0.63
C ALA A 98 -13.36 6.44 -0.39
N TYR A 99 -13.37 7.20 0.71
CA TYR A 99 -14.48 8.07 1.07
C TYR A 99 -14.46 9.40 0.30
N PHE A 100 -13.29 10.00 0.14
CA PHE A 100 -13.14 11.32 -0.50
C PHE A 100 -12.76 11.25 -1.98
N ASN A 101 -12.56 10.05 -2.55
CA ASN A 101 -12.12 9.82 -3.93
C ASN A 101 -10.90 10.67 -4.33
N LYS A 102 -9.94 10.84 -3.39
CA LYS A 102 -8.79 11.73 -3.57
C LYS A 102 -7.58 11.08 -4.22
N VAL A 103 -7.41 9.77 -4.05
CA VAL A 103 -6.27 9.01 -4.58
C VAL A 103 -6.81 7.81 -5.35
N THR A 104 -6.52 7.74 -6.65
CA THR A 104 -7.05 6.74 -7.58
C THR A 104 -6.51 5.33 -7.34
N ASP A 105 -5.28 5.20 -6.82
CA ASP A 105 -4.62 3.92 -6.55
C ASP A 105 -3.94 3.95 -5.17
N CYS A 106 -4.36 3.08 -4.24
CA CYS A 106 -3.84 3.06 -2.86
C CYS A 106 -2.39 2.57 -2.73
N GLY A 107 -1.74 2.15 -3.83
CA GLY A 107 -0.31 1.80 -3.87
C GLY A 107 0.08 0.56 -3.06
N CYS A 108 -0.87 -0.18 -2.47
CA CYS A 108 -0.57 -1.30 -1.58
C CYS A 108 0.13 -2.48 -2.26
N PHE A 109 0.00 -2.66 -3.57
CA PHE A 109 0.74 -3.67 -4.35
C PHE A 109 1.51 -3.01 -5.50
N GLY A 110 1.91 -1.74 -5.31
CA GLY A 110 2.47 -0.93 -6.40
C GLY A 110 1.60 -0.97 -7.66
N ASP A 111 2.24 -0.95 -8.82
CA ASP A 111 1.57 -1.07 -10.13
C ASP A 111 1.20 -2.52 -10.51
N ALA A 112 1.55 -3.52 -9.68
CA ALA A 112 1.32 -4.92 -10.04
C ALA A 112 -0.17 -5.30 -10.04
N ILE A 113 -0.96 -4.70 -9.14
CA ILE A 113 -2.41 -4.88 -9.07
C ILE A 113 -3.04 -3.52 -8.74
N LYS A 114 -3.68 -2.90 -9.74
CA LYS A 114 -4.51 -1.71 -9.52
C LYS A 114 -5.79 -2.13 -8.82
N LEU A 115 -5.84 -1.87 -7.52
CA LEU A 115 -7.02 -2.10 -6.68
C LEU A 115 -7.75 -0.79 -6.51
N THR A 116 -9.07 -0.80 -6.68
CA THR A 116 -9.90 0.35 -6.35
C THR A 116 -9.73 0.74 -4.87
N PRO A 117 -9.99 2.00 -4.49
CA PRO A 117 -9.89 2.43 -3.09
C PRO A 117 -10.73 1.58 -2.14
N TRP A 118 -11.93 1.17 -2.54
CA TRP A 118 -12.83 0.32 -1.74
C TRP A 118 -12.32 -1.12 -1.59
N GLU A 119 -11.71 -1.70 -2.62
CA GLU A 119 -11.08 -3.02 -2.53
C GLU A 119 -9.86 -2.99 -1.61
N SER A 120 -9.04 -1.94 -1.73
CA SER A 120 -7.87 -1.73 -0.88
C SER A 120 -8.26 -1.58 0.59
N PHE A 121 -9.28 -0.76 0.89
CA PHE A 121 -9.81 -0.60 2.24
C PHE A 121 -10.36 -1.93 2.79
N THR A 122 -11.16 -2.65 2.00
CA THR A 122 -11.72 -3.95 2.43
C THR A 122 -10.62 -4.96 2.75
N LYS A 123 -9.59 -5.04 1.91
CA LYS A 123 -8.43 -5.89 2.16
C LYS A 123 -7.72 -5.53 3.47
N ASP A 124 -7.52 -4.24 3.74
CA ASP A 124 -6.86 -3.78 4.97
C ASP A 124 -7.72 -4.09 6.21
N VAL A 125 -9.04 -3.95 6.13
CA VAL A 125 -9.98 -4.34 7.20
C VAL A 125 -9.94 -5.86 7.46
N VAL A 126 -9.91 -6.68 6.41
CA VAL A 126 -9.77 -8.14 6.55
C VAL A 126 -8.43 -8.50 7.21
N LEU A 127 -7.34 -7.86 6.77
CA LEU A 127 -6.00 -8.03 7.36
C LEU A 127 -5.99 -7.60 8.83
N LEU A 128 -6.64 -6.47 9.17
CA LEU A 128 -6.80 -6.02 10.54
C LEU A 128 -7.52 -7.06 11.40
N GLY A 129 -8.62 -7.66 10.89
CA GLY A 129 -9.33 -8.75 11.56
C GLY A 129 -8.43 -9.96 11.83
N LEU A 130 -7.64 -10.39 10.84
CA LEU A 130 -6.66 -11.48 11.00
C LEU A 130 -5.57 -11.13 12.02
N ILE A 131 -5.07 -9.89 12.02
CA ILE A 131 -4.06 -9.41 12.97
C ILE A 131 -4.63 -9.37 14.39
N LEU A 132 -5.90 -9.00 14.58
CA LEU A 132 -6.57 -9.06 15.89
C LEU A 132 -6.65 -10.50 16.40
N ILE A 133 -7.00 -11.47 15.55
CA ILE A 133 -6.96 -12.90 15.90
C ILE A 133 -5.55 -13.32 16.35
N LEU A 134 -4.50 -12.86 15.66
CA LEU A 134 -3.12 -13.12 16.03
C LEU A 134 -2.73 -12.44 17.36
N TYR A 135 -3.23 -11.23 17.60
CA TYR A 135 -2.99 -10.46 18.82
C TYR A 135 -3.57 -11.14 20.06
N PHE A 136 -4.85 -11.52 20.02
CA PHE A 136 -5.50 -12.26 21.11
C PHE A 136 -4.96 -13.70 21.20
N GLY A 137 -4.63 -14.30 20.05
CA GLY A 137 -4.06 -15.63 19.91
C GLY A 137 -2.56 -15.74 20.19
N ARG A 138 -1.86 -14.65 20.59
CA ARG A 138 -0.39 -14.57 20.70
C ARG A 138 0.29 -15.63 21.56
N ARG A 139 -0.45 -16.28 22.46
CA ARG A 139 0.04 -17.41 23.27
C ARG A 139 0.36 -18.65 22.41
N HIS A 140 -0.27 -18.78 21.25
CA HIS A 140 -0.12 -19.93 20.34
C HIS A 140 0.98 -19.72 19.28
N ILE A 141 1.55 -18.52 19.18
CA ILE A 141 2.67 -18.24 18.28
C ILE A 141 3.94 -18.82 18.91
N LYS A 142 4.28 -20.04 18.50
CA LYS A 142 5.54 -20.70 18.85
C LYS A 142 6.60 -20.45 17.77
N PRO A 143 7.86 -20.19 18.16
CA PRO A 143 8.93 -20.06 17.19
C PRO A 143 9.20 -21.40 16.48
N PHE A 144 9.48 -21.35 15.18
CA PHE A 144 9.79 -22.55 14.41
C PHE A 144 11.27 -22.97 14.55
N PHE A 145 12.17 -22.00 14.77
CA PHE A 145 13.62 -22.22 14.80
C PHE A 145 14.28 -21.83 16.12
N SER A 146 15.54 -22.25 16.30
CA SER A 146 16.39 -21.82 17.41
C SER A 146 16.54 -20.30 17.46
N LEU A 147 16.90 -19.75 18.63
CA LEU A 147 17.02 -18.29 18.79
C LEU A 147 18.04 -17.67 17.82
N ARG A 148 19.21 -18.33 17.65
CA ARG A 148 20.27 -17.89 16.74
C ARG A 148 19.80 -17.88 15.29
N ALA A 149 19.16 -18.96 14.82
CA ALA A 149 18.62 -19.02 13.47
C ALA A 149 17.61 -17.90 13.20
N ARG A 150 16.72 -17.61 14.16
CA ARG A 150 15.77 -16.48 14.05
C ARG A 150 16.47 -15.13 13.94
N GLN A 151 17.51 -14.89 14.74
CA GLN A 151 18.28 -13.64 14.69
C GLN A 151 19.04 -13.49 13.37
N ILE A 152 19.64 -14.57 12.86
CA ILE A 152 20.33 -14.57 11.57
C ILE A 152 19.36 -14.26 10.43
N VAL A 153 18.20 -14.94 10.39
CA VAL A 153 17.18 -14.69 9.36
C VAL A 153 16.63 -13.26 9.46
N ALA A 154 16.39 -12.77 10.68
CA ALA A 154 15.96 -11.39 10.90
C ALA A 154 16.99 -10.38 10.35
N LEU A 155 18.26 -10.54 10.72
CA LEU A 155 19.33 -9.66 10.27
C LEU A 155 19.53 -9.75 8.75
N ALA A 156 19.51 -10.97 8.20
CA ALA A 156 19.60 -11.20 6.76
C ALA A 156 18.46 -10.53 6.01
N SER A 157 17.21 -10.60 6.51
CA SER A 157 16.06 -9.94 5.87
C SER A 157 16.24 -8.43 5.78
N VAL A 158 16.75 -7.78 6.83
CA VAL A 158 17.05 -6.34 6.83
C VAL A 158 18.15 -6.01 5.84
N ILE A 159 19.28 -6.72 5.88
CA ILE A 159 20.43 -6.49 4.98
C ILE A 159 20.01 -6.68 3.52
N LEU A 160 19.28 -7.74 3.21
CA LEU A 160 18.80 -8.02 1.85
C LEU A 160 17.84 -6.93 1.36
N CYS A 161 16.92 -6.46 2.21
CA CYS A 161 16.02 -5.36 1.83
C CYS A 161 16.79 -4.06 1.57
N ILE A 162 17.82 -3.75 2.36
CA ILE A 162 18.67 -2.56 2.14
C ILE A 162 19.45 -2.67 0.84
N ILE A 163 20.10 -3.81 0.59
CA ILE A 163 20.85 -4.06 -0.65
C ILE A 163 19.92 -3.97 -1.86
N TYR A 164 18.77 -4.62 -1.79
CA TYR A 164 17.80 -4.63 -2.87
C TYR A 164 17.20 -3.23 -3.10
N GLY A 165 16.81 -2.52 -2.05
CA GLY A 165 16.34 -1.14 -2.15
C GLY A 165 17.39 -0.21 -2.77
N ASN A 166 18.67 -0.33 -2.39
CA ASN A 166 19.75 0.44 -3.00
C ASN A 166 19.95 0.07 -4.48
N TYR A 167 19.83 -1.21 -4.84
CA TYR A 167 19.90 -1.65 -6.23
C TYR A 167 18.80 -1.00 -7.08
N VAL A 168 17.54 -1.09 -6.64
CA VAL A 168 16.36 -0.55 -7.34
C VAL A 168 16.34 0.98 -7.39
N LEU A 169 17.02 1.67 -6.47
CA LEU A 169 17.16 3.13 -6.58
C LEU A 169 18.18 3.55 -7.65
N ASN A 170 19.15 2.70 -7.97
CA ASN A 170 20.20 2.97 -8.94
C ASN A 170 19.96 2.30 -10.31
N HIS A 171 18.98 1.41 -10.39
CA HIS A 171 18.64 0.64 -11.59
C HIS A 171 17.12 0.63 -11.77
N LEU A 172 16.64 0.22 -12.94
CA LEU A 172 15.21 0.01 -13.13
C LEU A 172 14.69 -1.10 -12.21
N PRO A 173 13.38 -1.08 -11.86
CA PRO A 173 12.73 -2.17 -11.17
C PRO A 173 13.08 -3.53 -11.80
N VAL A 174 13.44 -4.52 -10.97
CA VAL A 174 13.78 -5.87 -11.45
C VAL A 174 12.60 -6.49 -12.19
N ILE A 175 11.40 -6.24 -11.69
CA ILE A 175 10.15 -6.58 -12.38
C ILE A 175 9.42 -5.28 -12.69
N ASP A 176 9.33 -4.93 -13.97
CA ASP A 176 8.67 -3.69 -14.39
C ASP A 176 7.17 -3.92 -14.58
N PHE A 177 6.39 -3.40 -13.63
CA PHE A 177 4.92 -3.44 -13.65
C PHE A 177 4.29 -2.19 -14.28
N ARG A 178 5.09 -1.22 -14.72
CA ARG A 178 4.59 0.04 -15.28
C ARG A 178 3.94 -0.20 -16.63
N ALA A 179 2.96 0.65 -16.98
CA ALA A 179 2.27 0.60 -18.26
C ALA A 179 3.23 0.78 -19.46
N TYR A 180 4.23 1.64 -19.32
CA TYR A 180 5.24 1.94 -20.36
C TYR A 180 6.59 1.27 -20.08
N LYS A 181 6.56 -0.02 -19.74
CA LYS A 181 7.78 -0.82 -19.53
C LYS A 181 8.56 -1.05 -20.82
N ILE A 182 9.84 -1.40 -20.69
CA ILE A 182 10.70 -1.72 -21.84
C ILE A 182 10.06 -2.86 -22.65
N GLY A 183 9.86 -2.62 -23.94
CA GLY A 183 9.22 -3.56 -24.88
C GLY A 183 7.70 -3.37 -25.03
N ALA A 184 7.07 -2.48 -24.27
CA ALA A 184 5.67 -2.10 -24.52
C ALA A 184 5.57 -1.12 -25.68
N ASN A 185 4.55 -1.29 -26.55
CA ASN A 185 4.21 -0.29 -27.57
C ASN A 185 3.35 0.81 -26.92
N ILE A 186 3.86 2.04 -26.94
CA ILE A 186 3.22 3.20 -26.31
C ILE A 186 1.91 3.55 -27.02
N GLU A 187 1.88 3.51 -28.36
CA GLU A 187 0.69 3.83 -29.14
C GLU A 187 -0.44 2.85 -28.83
N ALA A 188 -0.14 1.55 -28.87
CA ALA A 188 -1.11 0.51 -28.51
C ALA A 188 -1.57 0.62 -27.04
N GLY A 189 -0.70 1.05 -26.13
CA GLY A 189 -1.04 1.27 -24.71
C GLY A 189 -1.90 2.51 -24.44
N MET A 190 -2.00 3.43 -25.41
CA MET A 190 -2.85 4.63 -25.35
C MET A 190 -4.19 4.45 -26.08
N GLU A 191 -4.41 3.31 -26.74
CA GLU A 191 -5.71 3.01 -27.35
C GLU A 191 -6.78 2.86 -26.26
N VAL A 192 -7.90 3.55 -26.46
CA VAL A 192 -9.04 3.49 -25.54
C VAL A 192 -9.77 2.16 -25.79
N PRO A 193 -9.91 1.27 -24.79
CA PRO A 193 -10.64 0.03 -24.93
C PRO A 193 -12.09 0.29 -25.36
N GLU A 194 -12.69 -0.59 -26.17
CA GLU A 194 -14.09 -0.44 -26.61
C GLU A 194 -15.08 -0.38 -25.44
N ASP A 195 -14.74 -1.02 -24.32
CA ASP A 195 -15.53 -1.07 -23.09
C ASP A 195 -15.26 0.12 -22.14
N ALA A 196 -14.43 1.09 -22.54
CA ALA A 196 -14.09 2.21 -21.67
C ALA A 196 -15.33 3.10 -21.42
N PRO A 197 -15.61 3.47 -20.15
CA PRO A 197 -16.71 4.36 -19.83
C PRO A 197 -16.50 5.69 -20.56
N LYS A 198 -17.52 6.12 -21.32
CA LYS A 198 -17.48 7.41 -22.01
C LYS A 198 -17.31 8.52 -20.98
N ALA A 199 -16.47 9.51 -21.31
CA ALA A 199 -16.36 10.70 -20.50
C ALA A 199 -17.74 11.36 -20.39
N VAL A 200 -18.24 11.50 -19.16
CA VAL A 200 -19.48 12.22 -18.88
C VAL A 200 -19.09 13.68 -18.69
N PHE A 201 -19.55 14.56 -19.58
CA PHE A 201 -19.30 15.99 -19.44
C PHE A 201 -20.51 16.65 -18.78
N GLU A 202 -20.33 17.25 -17.61
CA GLU A 202 -21.35 18.10 -16.99
C GLU A 202 -20.97 19.57 -17.18
N TYR A 203 -21.86 20.34 -17.80
CA TYR A 203 -21.72 21.78 -17.97
C TYR A 203 -22.64 22.48 -16.97
N ALA A 204 -22.05 23.22 -16.04
CA ALA A 204 -22.78 24.08 -15.12
C ALA A 204 -22.77 25.53 -15.62
N TRP A 205 -23.94 26.04 -15.99
CA TRP A 205 -24.14 27.39 -16.50
C TRP A 205 -24.71 28.28 -15.40
N LYS A 206 -24.02 29.37 -15.08
CA LYS A 206 -24.48 30.34 -14.08
C LYS A 206 -25.11 31.55 -14.78
N PHE A 207 -26.38 31.81 -14.51
CA PHE A 207 -27.13 32.95 -15.05
C PHE A 207 -27.58 33.88 -13.91
N ASP A 208 -27.49 35.19 -14.12
CA ASP A 208 -28.23 36.17 -13.33
C ASP A 208 -29.59 36.37 -14.00
N VAL A 209 -30.65 35.95 -13.31
CA VAL A 209 -32.02 36.14 -13.79
C VAL A 209 -32.75 37.01 -12.77
N ASN A 210 -32.90 38.29 -13.10
CA ASN A 210 -33.56 39.30 -12.25
C ASN A 210 -32.90 39.50 -10.87
N GLY A 211 -31.57 39.44 -10.79
CA GLY A 211 -30.82 39.63 -9.54
C GLY A 211 -30.73 38.37 -8.67
N GLU A 212 -31.30 37.24 -9.11
CA GLU A 212 -31.06 35.92 -8.51
C GLU A 212 -30.12 35.10 -9.40
N GLU A 213 -29.02 34.61 -8.80
CA GLU A 213 -28.11 33.69 -9.46
C GLU A 213 -28.74 32.28 -9.55
N LYS A 214 -28.89 31.76 -10.77
CA LYS A 214 -29.33 30.38 -11.04
C LYS A 214 -28.24 29.59 -11.75
N VAL A 215 -27.94 28.39 -11.24
CA VAL A 215 -27.03 27.44 -11.89
C VAL A 215 -27.87 26.35 -12.57
N LEU A 216 -27.72 26.20 -13.89
CA LEU A 216 -28.33 25.14 -14.68
C LEU A 216 -27.25 24.13 -15.07
N VAL A 217 -27.46 22.85 -14.76
CA VAL A 217 -26.54 21.77 -15.12
C VAL A 217 -27.09 21.03 -16.34
N THR A 218 -26.27 20.87 -17.37
CA THR A 218 -26.58 20.11 -18.59
C THR A 218 -25.52 19.06 -18.84
N ASN A 219 -25.92 17.85 -19.21
CA ASN A 219 -24.99 16.76 -19.53
C ASN A 219 -24.69 16.76 -21.04
N GLY A 220 -23.42 16.57 -21.41
CA GLY A 220 -22.91 16.47 -22.77
C GLY A 220 -22.46 15.07 -23.15
#